data_AF-B0K0C4-F1
#
_entry.id   AF-B0K0C4-F1
#
_cell.length_a   1.000
_cell.length_b   1.000
_cell.length_c   1.000
_cell.angle_alpha   90.00
_cell.angle_beta   90.00
_cell.angle_gamma   90.00
#
_symmetry.space_group_name_H-M   'P 1'
#
loop_
_entity.id
_entity.type
_entity.pdbx_description
1 polymer ?
#
loop_
_entity_poly.entity_id
_entity_poly.type
_entity_poly.pdbx_seq_one_letter_code
_entity_poly.pdbx_strand_id
1 'polypeptide(L)'
;MITQFKLAFKDIRKNKWKILLFIFQMTIFLFFTIIILEQSVQLSHYSKMLKIIKNNNIIFFKDYLNNWEPPFIDKEIYYFFENLFDRSGNAYSVMENAGTVEFSQEHPDAKIVIGVGNFDKIFGIDKYKDTEKPSYVFIGSDVKSIRIGDEIKLGIFNRQTYKVDGRLEKGEGYINKGRYRSLDDKVLVLTSSREVATLYQVGGFLELIQNIHITKSEEGEIDKIVEMANKTKKITLIPEKLNLRNIVEKGYNEDFINFIFFSSFLISMGIFIIVGLVSFLYIMINRNFTEYVVHQIYGATKKDLYLRITIFVVLVVILPLAMFLAIPNMLLLPSTKWVWWFVFTFYFITILFVSILSVGRLNKKDLTAFLRRDN
;
A
#
# COMPACT_ATOMS: atom_id res chain seq x y z
N MET A 1 -27.72 2.43 32.69
CA MET A 1 -26.50 2.55 31.85
C MET A 1 -25.31 3.13 32.63
N ILE A 2 -25.41 4.34 33.21
CA ILE A 2 -24.31 4.98 33.98
C ILE A 2 -23.79 4.12 35.14
N THR A 3 -24.68 3.45 35.88
CA THR A 3 -24.31 2.56 36.98
C THR A 3 -23.48 1.36 36.51
N GLN A 4 -23.85 0.74 35.37
CA GLN A 4 -23.10 -0.39 34.80
C GLN A 4 -21.72 0.05 34.29
N PHE A 5 -21.61 1.27 33.78
CA PHE A 5 -20.32 1.84 33.35
C PHE A 5 -19.37 2.05 34.53
N LYS A 6 -19.85 2.63 35.64
CA LYS A 6 -19.05 2.77 36.88
C LYS A 6 -18.59 1.42 37.43
N LEU A 7 -19.47 0.42 37.40
CA LEU A 7 -19.17 -0.93 37.86
C LEU A 7 -18.14 -1.63 36.95
N ALA A 8 -18.25 -1.48 35.63
CA ALA A 8 -17.26 -1.99 34.70
C ALA A 8 -15.87 -1.36 34.92
N PHE A 9 -15.81 -0.05 35.21
CA PHE A 9 -14.55 0.62 35.52
C PHE A 9 -13.92 0.13 36.84
N LYS A 10 -14.74 -0.20 37.84
CA LYS A 10 -14.29 -0.85 39.08
C LYS A 10 -13.66 -2.22 38.78
N ASP A 11 -14.22 -2.98 37.84
CA ASP A 11 -13.68 -4.28 37.39
C ASP A 11 -12.33 -4.13 36.68
N ILE A 12 -12.18 -3.06 35.89
CA ILE A 12 -10.90 -2.70 35.26
C ILE A 12 -9.83 -2.45 36.33
N ARG A 13 -10.15 -1.61 37.33
CA ARG A 13 -9.20 -1.25 38.39
C ARG A 13 -8.73 -2.47 39.20
N LYS A 14 -9.61 -3.44 39.46
CA LYS A 14 -9.28 -4.71 40.15
C LYS A 14 -8.31 -5.60 39.36
N ASN A 15 -8.31 -5.50 38.04
CA ASN A 15 -7.52 -6.36 37.16
C ASN A 15 -6.45 -5.60 36.34
N LYS A 16 -6.07 -4.39 36.80
CA LYS A 16 -5.21 -3.44 36.07
C LYS A 16 -3.96 -4.04 35.43
N TRP A 17 -3.20 -4.88 36.13
CA TRP A 17 -1.96 -5.46 35.62
C TRP A 17 -2.18 -6.47 34.49
N LYS A 18 -3.22 -7.29 34.61
CA LYS A 18 -3.59 -8.27 33.57
C LYS A 18 -4.13 -7.57 32.33
N ILE A 19 -4.91 -6.51 32.53
CA ILE A 19 -5.41 -5.64 31.46
C ILE A 19 -4.24 -4.96 30.75
N LEU A 20 -3.28 -4.42 31.49
CA LEU A 20 -2.09 -3.78 30.91
C LEU A 20 -1.27 -4.77 30.05
N LEU A 21 -1.03 -5.99 30.55
CA LEU A 21 -0.34 -7.03 29.79
C LEU A 21 -1.11 -7.41 28.52
N PHE A 22 -2.44 -7.58 28.62
CA PHE A 22 -3.29 -7.86 27.46
C PHE A 22 -3.26 -6.73 26.43
N ILE A 23 -3.32 -5.47 26.89
CA ILE A 23 -3.23 -4.29 26.01
C ILE A 23 -1.89 -4.25 25.30
N PHE A 24 -0.80 -4.48 26.02
CA PHE A 24 0.54 -4.54 25.45
C PHE A 24 0.65 -5.62 24.37
N GLN A 25 0.17 -6.83 24.65
CA GLN A 25 0.15 -7.94 23.69
C GLN A 25 -0.69 -7.61 22.44
N MET A 26 -1.88 -7.04 22.62
CA MET A 26 -2.75 -6.62 21.51
C MET A 26 -2.12 -5.52 20.66
N THR A 27 -1.41 -4.58 21.28
CA THR A 27 -0.73 -3.48 20.58
C THR A 27 0.40 -4.02 19.72
N ILE A 28 1.22 -4.92 20.25
CA ILE A 28 2.29 -5.60 19.49
C ILE A 28 1.69 -6.42 18.33
N PHE A 29 0.60 -7.15 18.57
CA PHE A 29 -0.04 -7.93 17.51
C PHE A 29 -0.58 -7.05 16.39
N LEU A 30 -1.22 -5.93 16.73
CA LEU A 30 -1.69 -4.98 15.74
C LEU A 30 -0.53 -4.41 14.92
N PHE A 31 0.58 -4.06 15.57
CA PHE A 31 1.79 -3.58 14.90
C PHE A 31 2.31 -4.59 13.86
N PHE A 32 2.48 -5.86 14.25
CA PHE A 32 2.93 -6.89 13.30
C PHE A 32 1.89 -7.19 12.22
N THR A 33 0.59 -7.15 12.55
CA THR A 33 -0.48 -7.34 11.57
C THR A 33 -0.39 -6.31 10.44
N ILE A 34 -0.18 -5.04 10.78
CA ILE A 34 -0.06 -3.96 9.79
C ILE A 34 1.16 -4.17 8.89
N ILE A 35 2.31 -4.52 9.47
CA ILE A 35 3.54 -4.79 8.70
C ILE A 35 3.33 -5.93 7.71
N ILE A 36 2.74 -7.04 8.15
CA ILE A 36 2.50 -8.22 7.31
C ILE A 36 1.51 -7.91 6.19
N LEU A 37 0.45 -7.15 6.50
CA LEU A 37 -0.53 -6.75 5.49
C LEU A 37 0.11 -5.81 4.44
N GLU A 38 0.92 -4.84 4.83
CA GLU A 38 1.66 -3.99 3.88
C GLU A 38 2.68 -4.82 3.06
N GLN A 39 3.38 -5.77 3.69
CA GLN A 39 4.27 -6.70 2.98
C GLN A 39 3.52 -7.58 1.96
N SER A 40 2.28 -7.98 2.27
CA SER A 40 1.44 -8.74 1.32
C SER A 40 1.09 -7.92 0.07
N VAL A 41 0.88 -6.62 0.22
CA VAL A 41 0.66 -5.70 -0.90
C VAL A 41 1.93 -5.61 -1.76
N GLN A 42 3.09 -5.46 -1.13
CA GLN A 42 4.38 -5.46 -1.83
C GLN A 42 4.63 -6.76 -2.60
N LEU A 43 4.34 -7.92 -2.01
CA LEU A 43 4.46 -9.22 -2.68
C LEU A 43 3.52 -9.34 -3.89
N SER A 44 2.30 -8.81 -3.80
CA SER A 44 1.39 -8.74 -4.95
C SER A 44 1.98 -7.93 -6.10
N HIS A 45 2.61 -6.79 -5.80
CA HIS A 45 3.31 -5.97 -6.78
C HIS A 45 4.51 -6.69 -7.40
N TYR A 46 5.33 -7.38 -6.59
CA TYR A 46 6.43 -8.20 -7.11
C TYR A 46 5.95 -9.32 -8.02
N SER A 47 4.86 -10.01 -7.66
CA SER A 47 4.28 -11.07 -8.50
C SER A 47 3.83 -10.54 -9.87
N LYS A 48 3.15 -9.38 -9.90
CA LYS A 48 2.80 -8.70 -11.15
C LYS A 48 4.04 -8.33 -11.97
N MET A 49 5.04 -7.74 -11.32
CA MET A 49 6.30 -7.34 -11.94
C MET A 49 7.05 -8.54 -12.56
N LEU A 50 7.14 -9.66 -11.83
CA LEU A 50 7.76 -10.89 -12.34
C LEU A 50 7.05 -11.42 -13.60
N LYS A 51 5.72 -11.38 -13.63
CA LYS A 51 4.95 -11.79 -14.81
C LYS A 51 5.27 -10.91 -16.03
N ILE A 52 5.34 -9.60 -15.85
CA ILE A 52 5.65 -8.64 -16.92
C ILE A 52 7.08 -8.84 -17.42
N ILE A 53 8.06 -8.95 -16.52
CA ILE A 53 9.47 -9.13 -16.87
C ILE A 53 9.69 -10.47 -17.59
N LYS A 54 9.06 -11.56 -17.11
CA LYS A 54 9.17 -12.88 -17.73
C LYS A 54 8.69 -12.88 -19.18
N ASN A 55 7.67 -12.08 -19.49
CA ASN A 55 7.09 -12.01 -20.83
C ASN A 55 7.85 -11.06 -21.77
N ASN A 56 8.54 -10.05 -21.23
CA ASN A 56 9.10 -8.94 -22.03
C ASN A 56 10.63 -8.77 -21.95
N ASN A 57 11.34 -9.63 -21.22
CA ASN A 57 12.82 -9.61 -21.06
C ASN A 57 13.41 -8.19 -20.96
N ILE A 58 13.00 -7.45 -19.92
CA ILE A 58 13.30 -6.03 -19.78
C ILE A 58 14.74 -5.83 -19.28
N ILE A 59 15.52 -5.07 -20.04
CA ILE A 59 16.85 -4.56 -19.69
C ILE A 59 16.71 -3.10 -19.30
N PHE A 60 17.37 -2.70 -18.22
CA PHE A 60 17.44 -1.31 -17.78
C PHE A 60 18.89 -0.90 -17.56
N PHE A 61 19.10 0.39 -17.45
CA PHE A 61 20.42 0.99 -17.30
C PHE A 61 20.54 1.65 -15.93
N LYS A 62 21.71 1.52 -15.31
CA LYS A 62 22.13 2.43 -14.25
C LYS A 62 22.61 3.71 -14.89
N ASP A 63 22.15 4.84 -14.40
CA ASP A 63 22.51 6.16 -14.90
C ASP A 63 23.40 6.90 -13.91
N TYR A 64 24.36 7.64 -14.47
CA TYR A 64 25.16 8.63 -13.74
C TYR A 64 25.00 9.99 -14.41
N LEU A 65 24.75 11.00 -13.58
CA LEU A 65 24.59 12.38 -14.05
C LEU A 65 25.85 13.19 -13.80
N ASN A 66 26.42 13.70 -14.90
CA ASN A 66 27.48 14.67 -14.83
C ASN A 66 26.88 16.05 -14.53
N ASN A 67 26.95 16.49 -13.28
CA ASN A 67 26.41 17.80 -12.88
C ASN A 67 27.24 18.99 -13.37
N TRP A 68 28.46 18.75 -13.85
CA TRP A 68 29.43 19.80 -14.17
C TRP A 68 29.34 20.30 -15.61
N GLU A 69 28.82 19.47 -16.53
CA GLU A 69 28.70 19.84 -17.94
C GLU A 69 27.25 20.20 -18.31
N PRO A 70 27.05 21.22 -19.17
CA PRO A 70 25.75 21.45 -19.78
C PRO A 70 25.43 20.28 -20.74
N PRO A 71 24.15 19.89 -20.84
CA PRO A 71 23.78 18.83 -21.76
C PRO A 71 24.01 19.26 -23.21
N PHE A 72 24.55 18.33 -24.00
CA PHE A 72 24.71 18.48 -25.44
C PHE A 72 23.76 17.51 -26.13
N ILE A 73 22.89 18.01 -27.01
CA ILE A 73 22.01 17.17 -27.82
C ILE A 73 22.11 17.70 -29.24
N ASP A 74 22.77 16.95 -30.11
CA ASP A 74 22.77 17.22 -31.54
C ASP A 74 21.64 16.45 -32.26
N LYS A 75 21.57 16.63 -33.57
CA LYS A 75 20.56 15.97 -34.41
C LYS A 75 20.71 14.45 -34.39
N GLU A 76 21.94 13.93 -34.35
CA GLU A 76 22.18 12.48 -34.37
C GLU A 76 21.62 11.83 -33.10
N ILE A 77 21.95 12.39 -31.93
CA ILE A 77 21.44 11.94 -30.63
C ILE A 77 19.91 12.03 -30.60
N TYR A 78 19.36 13.18 -31.01
CA TYR A 78 17.92 13.42 -30.99
C TYR A 78 17.17 12.39 -31.83
N TYR A 79 17.55 12.22 -33.10
CA TYR A 79 16.87 11.30 -34.00
C TYR A 79 17.12 9.83 -33.63
N PHE A 80 18.26 9.50 -33.03
CA PHE A 80 18.51 8.15 -32.52
C PHE A 80 17.49 7.77 -31.44
N PHE A 81 17.36 8.59 -30.40
CA PHE A 81 16.43 8.30 -29.31
C PHE A 81 14.95 8.47 -29.72
N GLU A 82 14.62 9.42 -30.61
CA GLU A 82 13.28 9.53 -31.18
C GLU A 82 12.89 8.24 -31.92
N ASN A 83 13.78 7.71 -32.77
CA ASN A 83 13.51 6.46 -33.49
C ASN A 83 13.40 5.27 -32.54
N LEU A 84 14.26 5.21 -31.51
CA LEU A 84 14.27 4.14 -30.51
C LEU A 84 12.98 4.11 -29.67
N PHE A 85 12.43 5.28 -29.33
CA PHE A 85 11.18 5.33 -28.59
C PHE A 85 9.96 5.17 -29.49
N ASP A 86 9.89 5.93 -30.58
CA ASP A 86 8.65 6.11 -31.32
C ASP A 86 8.51 5.15 -32.53
N ARG A 87 9.58 4.47 -32.98
CA ARG A 87 9.55 3.66 -34.21
C ARG A 87 9.99 2.20 -34.06
N SER A 88 11.04 1.91 -33.30
CA SER A 88 11.58 0.55 -33.20
C SER A 88 10.65 -0.42 -32.45
N GLY A 89 9.79 0.09 -31.56
CA GLY A 89 8.84 -0.70 -30.79
C GLY A 89 9.48 -1.64 -29.76
N ASN A 90 10.76 -1.46 -29.45
CA ASN A 90 11.53 -2.29 -28.52
C ASN A 90 12.00 -1.54 -27.25
N ALA A 91 11.71 -0.25 -27.13
CA ALA A 91 12.04 0.55 -25.97
C ALA A 91 10.80 1.21 -25.36
N TYR A 92 10.87 1.48 -24.07
CA TYR A 92 9.97 2.42 -23.40
C TYR A 92 10.78 3.30 -22.45
N SER A 93 10.20 4.43 -22.07
CA SER A 93 10.71 5.27 -21.01
C SER A 93 9.57 5.94 -20.26
N VAL A 94 9.89 6.45 -19.08
CA VAL A 94 8.93 7.06 -18.17
C VAL A 94 9.50 8.34 -17.60
N MET A 95 8.68 9.39 -17.59
CA MET A 95 8.94 10.64 -16.85
C MET A 95 8.07 10.67 -15.60
N GLU A 96 8.69 10.70 -14.41
CA GLU A 96 7.96 10.70 -13.14
C GLU A 96 7.81 12.13 -12.61
N ASN A 97 6.63 12.47 -12.08
CA ASN A 97 6.33 13.81 -11.55
C ASN A 97 6.41 14.92 -12.63
N ALA A 98 5.90 14.65 -13.83
CA ALA A 98 5.87 15.62 -14.92
C ALA A 98 4.84 16.76 -14.70
N GLY A 99 4.15 16.79 -13.56
CA GLY A 99 3.15 17.80 -13.24
C GLY A 99 3.77 19.13 -12.86
N THR A 100 3.05 20.21 -13.13
CA THR A 100 3.44 21.55 -12.65
C THR A 100 3.10 21.72 -11.17
N VAL A 101 3.68 22.76 -10.56
CA VAL A 101 3.31 23.16 -9.18
C VAL A 101 1.82 23.50 -9.10
N GLU A 102 1.28 24.17 -10.12
CA GLU A 102 -0.15 24.49 -10.25
C GLU A 102 -1.01 23.22 -10.26
N PHE A 103 -0.69 22.24 -11.10
CA PHE A 103 -1.41 20.96 -11.14
C PHE A 103 -1.43 20.29 -9.76
N SER A 104 -0.30 20.27 -9.06
CA SER A 104 -0.20 19.65 -7.74
C SER A 104 -1.01 20.38 -6.66
N GLN A 105 -1.27 21.69 -6.84
CA GLN A 105 -2.13 22.47 -5.94
C GLN A 105 -3.62 22.25 -6.24
N GLU A 106 -3.99 22.18 -7.52
CA GLU A 106 -5.37 21.93 -7.96
C GLU A 106 -5.80 20.48 -7.68
N HIS A 107 -4.88 19.53 -7.84
CA HIS A 107 -5.10 18.09 -7.74
C HIS A 107 -4.12 17.43 -6.76
N PRO A 108 -4.24 17.69 -5.44
CA PRO A 108 -3.29 17.21 -4.44
C PRO A 108 -3.29 15.69 -4.26
N ASP A 109 -4.33 15.00 -4.75
CA ASP A 109 -4.48 13.54 -4.74
C ASP A 109 -3.94 12.86 -6.01
N ALA A 110 -3.29 13.60 -6.92
CA ALA A 110 -2.82 13.07 -8.20
C ALA A 110 -1.39 13.53 -8.54
N LYS A 111 -0.65 12.65 -9.21
CA LYS A 111 0.66 12.98 -9.82
C LYS A 111 0.69 12.60 -11.29
N ILE A 112 1.34 13.41 -12.12
CA ILE A 112 1.45 13.12 -13.55
C ILE A 112 2.67 12.23 -13.81
N VAL A 113 2.45 11.18 -14.58
CA VAL A 113 3.49 10.31 -15.15
C VAL A 113 3.30 10.26 -16.65
N ILE A 114 4.40 10.42 -17.39
CA ILE A 114 4.39 10.31 -18.85
C ILE A 114 5.06 9.00 -19.25
N GLY A 115 4.35 8.16 -20.01
CA GLY A 115 4.89 6.95 -20.63
C GLY A 115 5.12 7.19 -22.12
N VAL A 116 6.28 6.74 -22.63
CA VAL A 116 6.69 6.92 -24.03
C VAL A 116 7.14 5.59 -24.63
N GLY A 117 6.98 5.46 -25.95
CA GLY A 117 7.36 4.29 -26.73
C GLY A 117 6.44 3.11 -26.49
N ASN A 118 7.01 1.90 -26.35
CA ASN A 118 6.23 0.67 -26.22
C ASN A 118 5.61 0.45 -24.82
N PHE A 119 5.54 1.50 -23.99
CA PHE A 119 5.07 1.46 -22.61
C PHE A 119 3.69 0.80 -22.49
N ASP A 120 2.74 1.25 -23.30
CA ASP A 120 1.35 0.84 -23.26
C ASP A 120 1.17 -0.66 -23.54
N LYS A 121 1.86 -1.20 -24.55
CA LYS A 121 1.78 -2.62 -24.90
C LYS A 121 2.43 -3.51 -23.84
N ILE A 122 3.55 -3.07 -23.26
CA ILE A 122 4.28 -3.84 -22.23
C ILE A 122 3.43 -3.98 -20.96
N PHE A 123 2.71 -2.93 -20.60
CA PHE A 123 1.89 -2.87 -19.39
C PHE A 123 0.39 -3.12 -19.65
N GLY A 124 -0.01 -3.46 -20.88
CA GLY A 124 -1.39 -3.80 -21.24
C GLY A 124 -2.38 -2.64 -21.11
N ILE A 125 -1.90 -1.40 -21.29
CA ILE A 125 -2.70 -0.17 -21.24
C ILE A 125 -3.29 0.17 -22.61
N ASP A 126 -2.77 -0.45 -23.68
CA ASP A 126 -3.31 -0.37 -25.03
C ASP A 126 -4.80 -0.76 -25.11
N LYS A 127 -5.27 -1.66 -24.23
CA LYS A 127 -6.69 -2.04 -24.12
C LYS A 127 -7.65 -0.88 -23.83
N TYR A 128 -7.16 0.25 -23.31
CA TYR A 128 -7.98 1.44 -23.02
C TYR A 128 -8.01 2.46 -24.17
N LYS A 129 -7.33 2.18 -25.29
CA LYS A 129 -7.26 3.08 -26.44
C LYS A 129 -8.41 2.77 -27.41
N ASP A 130 -9.47 3.56 -27.34
CA ASP A 130 -10.65 3.36 -28.20
C ASP A 130 -10.45 3.84 -29.64
N THR A 131 -9.63 4.87 -29.86
CA THR A 131 -9.39 5.51 -31.17
C THR A 131 -7.93 5.90 -31.29
N GLU A 132 -7.36 5.87 -32.50
CA GLU A 132 -5.95 6.25 -32.74
C GLU A 132 -5.75 7.77 -32.56
N LYS A 133 -4.93 8.15 -31.59
CA LYS A 133 -4.62 9.55 -31.22
C LYS A 133 -3.12 9.70 -30.94
N PRO A 134 -2.55 10.89 -31.12
CA PRO A 134 -1.14 11.15 -30.84
C PRO A 134 -0.80 11.10 -29.34
N SER A 135 -1.79 11.32 -28.46
CA SER A 135 -1.61 11.24 -27.02
C SER A 135 -2.89 10.79 -26.33
N TYR A 136 -2.73 10.09 -25.21
CA TYR A 136 -3.83 9.63 -24.37
C TYR A 136 -3.59 10.01 -22.92
N VAL A 137 -4.66 10.33 -22.20
CA VAL A 137 -4.60 10.66 -20.78
C VAL A 137 -5.55 9.74 -20.01
N PHE A 138 -4.99 8.98 -19.08
CA PHE A 138 -5.74 8.09 -18.21
C PHE A 138 -5.56 8.47 -16.75
N ILE A 139 -6.64 8.44 -15.99
CA ILE A 139 -6.61 8.68 -14.54
C ILE A 139 -6.63 7.37 -13.76
N GLY A 140 -5.85 7.30 -12.68
CA GLY A 140 -5.80 6.16 -11.78
C GLY A 140 -7.13 5.95 -11.02
N SER A 141 -7.31 4.74 -10.48
CA SER A 141 -8.55 4.37 -9.79
C SER A 141 -8.84 5.22 -8.55
N ASP A 142 -7.78 5.67 -7.86
CA ASP A 142 -7.86 6.35 -6.57
C ASP A 142 -7.85 7.89 -6.71
N VAL A 143 -7.60 8.43 -7.92
CA VAL A 143 -7.71 9.87 -8.23
C VAL A 143 -9.18 10.30 -8.25
N LYS A 144 -9.54 11.30 -7.45
CA LYS A 144 -10.94 11.78 -7.30
C LYS A 144 -11.14 13.20 -7.79
N SER A 145 -10.10 14.03 -7.78
CA SER A 145 -10.18 15.43 -8.19
C SER A 145 -10.40 15.64 -9.69
N ILE A 146 -10.18 14.60 -10.51
CA ILE A 146 -10.27 14.65 -11.98
C ILE A 146 -11.30 13.62 -12.47
N ARG A 147 -12.13 14.00 -13.44
CA ARG A 147 -13.14 13.16 -14.10
C ARG A 147 -12.77 12.91 -15.56
N ILE A 148 -13.40 11.88 -16.12
CA ILE A 148 -13.26 11.57 -17.56
C ILE A 148 -13.88 12.72 -18.35
N GLY A 149 -13.14 13.20 -19.35
CA GLY A 149 -13.52 14.35 -20.16
C GLY A 149 -13.07 15.71 -19.62
N ASP A 150 -12.50 15.78 -18.41
CA ASP A 150 -11.86 16.99 -17.90
C ASP A 150 -10.58 17.29 -18.71
N GLU A 151 -10.12 18.54 -18.63
CA GLU A 151 -8.91 19.02 -19.29
C GLU A 151 -7.78 19.18 -18.28
N ILE A 152 -6.60 18.65 -18.62
CA ILE A 152 -5.36 18.83 -17.85
C ILE A 152 -4.36 19.63 -18.67
N LYS A 153 -3.56 20.46 -17.99
CA LYS A 153 -2.47 21.22 -18.63
C LYS A 153 -1.14 20.55 -18.34
N LEU A 154 -0.38 20.25 -19.39
CA LEU A 154 0.94 19.63 -19.33
C LEU A 154 2.00 20.55 -19.93
N GLY A 155 3.25 20.34 -19.54
CA GLY A 155 4.40 21.11 -20.01
C GLY A 155 4.79 22.27 -19.10
N ILE A 156 6.09 22.51 -19.01
CA ILE A 156 6.67 23.63 -18.25
C ILE A 156 6.87 24.83 -19.18
N PHE A 157 7.35 24.58 -20.39
CA PHE A 157 7.76 25.62 -21.33
C PHE A 157 6.71 25.89 -22.41
N ASN A 158 6.10 24.84 -22.95
CA ASN A 158 5.04 24.95 -23.93
C ASN A 158 3.78 24.25 -23.41
N ARG A 159 2.96 25.00 -22.67
CA ARG A 159 1.77 24.43 -22.00
C ARG A 159 0.74 24.02 -23.03
N GLN A 160 0.38 22.74 -23.03
CA GLN A 160 -0.70 22.21 -23.85
C GLN A 160 -1.79 21.59 -22.98
N THR A 161 -3.00 21.58 -23.52
CA THR A 161 -4.18 21.06 -22.84
C THR A 161 -4.57 19.73 -23.45
N TYR A 162 -4.76 18.72 -22.60
CA TYR A 162 -5.15 17.38 -22.98
C TYR A 162 -6.43 16.99 -22.27
N LYS A 163 -7.32 16.30 -22.97
CA LYS A 163 -8.56 15.79 -22.41
C LYS A 163 -8.34 14.41 -21.81
N VAL A 164 -8.93 14.14 -20.65
CA VAL A 164 -8.90 12.83 -20.01
C VAL A 164 -9.75 11.84 -20.79
N ASP A 165 -9.13 10.80 -21.33
CA ASP A 165 -9.76 9.80 -22.17
C ASP A 165 -10.46 8.70 -21.36
N GLY A 166 -9.91 8.30 -20.22
CA GLY A 166 -10.47 7.18 -19.46
C GLY A 166 -9.87 6.99 -18.07
N ARG A 167 -10.36 5.97 -17.36
CA ARG A 167 -9.92 5.61 -16.01
C ARG A 167 -9.34 4.20 -16.00
N LEU A 168 -8.14 4.06 -15.42
CA LEU A 168 -7.45 2.79 -15.27
C LEU A 168 -8.12 1.92 -14.19
N GLU A 169 -8.04 0.61 -14.39
CA GLU A 169 -8.43 -0.36 -13.37
C GLU A 169 -7.47 -0.31 -12.18
N LYS A 170 -7.98 -0.73 -11.01
CA LYS A 170 -7.20 -0.75 -9.80
C LYS A 170 -6.06 -1.77 -9.87
N GLY A 171 -4.87 -1.34 -9.50
CA GLY A 171 -3.66 -2.15 -9.49
C GLY A 171 -2.97 -2.26 -10.85
N GLU A 172 -3.33 -1.41 -11.81
CA GLU A 172 -2.49 -1.15 -12.98
C GLU A 172 -1.21 -0.40 -12.56
N GLY A 173 -0.12 -0.63 -13.28
CA GLY A 173 1.18 -0.05 -12.92
C GLY A 173 2.27 -0.30 -13.95
N TYR A 174 3.44 0.24 -13.69
CA TYR A 174 4.61 0.12 -14.57
C TYR A 174 5.87 -0.22 -13.79
N ILE A 175 6.93 -0.56 -14.52
CA ILE A 175 8.25 -0.82 -13.95
C ILE A 175 9.16 0.36 -14.31
N ASN A 176 9.88 0.88 -13.32
CA ASN A 176 10.92 1.87 -13.54
C ASN A 176 12.12 1.56 -12.64
N LYS A 177 13.32 1.51 -13.21
CA LYS A 177 14.60 1.15 -12.54
C LYS A 177 14.45 -0.04 -11.56
N GLY A 178 13.78 -1.09 -12.02
CA GLY A 178 13.58 -2.35 -11.28
C GLY A 178 12.57 -2.30 -10.13
N ARG A 179 11.77 -1.24 -10.02
CA ARG A 179 10.68 -1.13 -9.04
C ARG A 179 9.34 -1.06 -9.74
N TYR A 180 8.37 -1.79 -9.21
CA TYR A 180 6.97 -1.61 -9.59
C TYR A 180 6.44 -0.30 -9.01
N ARG A 181 5.70 0.43 -9.84
CA ARG A 181 5.04 1.69 -9.50
C ARG A 181 3.57 1.56 -9.82
N SER A 182 2.71 1.69 -8.80
CA SER A 182 1.26 1.76 -9.01
C SER A 182 0.90 3.01 -9.82
N LEU A 183 -0.17 2.91 -10.61
CA LEU A 183 -0.83 4.02 -11.31
C LEU A 183 -2.13 4.47 -10.61
N ASP A 184 -2.52 3.85 -9.49
CA ASP A 184 -3.81 4.10 -8.83
C ASP A 184 -4.00 5.57 -8.42
N ASP A 185 -2.94 6.24 -7.96
CA ASP A 185 -2.91 7.64 -7.50
C ASP A 185 -2.31 8.62 -8.54
N LYS A 186 -2.28 8.22 -9.83
CA LYS A 186 -1.59 8.97 -10.88
C LYS A 186 -2.47 9.29 -12.07
N VAL A 187 -2.05 10.30 -12.82
CA VAL A 187 -2.51 10.56 -14.18
C VAL A 187 -1.42 10.10 -15.14
N LEU A 188 -1.72 9.06 -15.91
CA LEU A 188 -0.85 8.54 -16.94
C LEU A 188 -1.10 9.27 -18.25
N VAL A 189 -0.04 9.83 -18.83
CA VAL A 189 -0.06 10.44 -20.15
C VAL A 189 0.78 9.57 -21.07
N LEU A 190 0.17 9.01 -22.10
CA LEU A 190 0.88 8.29 -23.15
C LEU A 190 1.10 9.22 -24.32
N THR A 191 2.36 9.44 -24.71
CA THR A 191 2.69 10.35 -25.82
C THR A 191 4.02 9.96 -26.48
N SER A 192 4.39 10.68 -27.54
CA SER A 192 5.66 10.49 -28.26
C SER A 192 6.83 11.19 -27.57
N SER A 193 8.05 10.72 -27.81
CA SER A 193 9.26 11.36 -27.29
C SER A 193 9.41 12.81 -27.78
N ARG A 194 8.96 13.07 -29.01
CA ARG A 194 8.91 14.40 -29.63
C ARG A 194 7.96 15.35 -28.90
N GLU A 195 6.81 14.87 -28.45
CA GLU A 195 5.87 15.68 -27.69
C GLU A 195 6.45 16.06 -26.33
N VAL A 196 7.11 15.10 -25.65
CA VAL A 196 7.81 15.38 -24.39
C VAL A 196 8.90 16.44 -24.58
N ALA A 197 9.70 16.34 -25.64
CA ALA A 197 10.70 17.35 -25.98
C ALA A 197 10.06 18.72 -26.24
N THR A 198 8.84 18.77 -26.78
CA THR A 198 8.11 20.02 -27.00
C THR A 198 7.61 20.64 -25.69
N LEU A 199 7.05 19.82 -24.79
CA LEU A 199 6.46 20.25 -23.52
C LEU A 199 7.51 20.64 -22.45
N TYR A 200 8.63 19.90 -22.39
CA TYR A 200 9.64 19.97 -21.33
C TYR A 200 11.06 20.29 -21.82
N GLN A 201 11.22 20.54 -23.13
CA GLN A 201 12.50 20.85 -23.76
C GLN A 201 13.57 19.76 -23.51
N VAL A 202 14.84 20.17 -23.53
CA VAL A 202 16.01 19.32 -23.28
C VAL A 202 15.91 18.57 -21.95
N GLY A 203 15.32 19.18 -20.92
CA GLY A 203 15.17 18.55 -19.61
C GLY A 203 14.34 17.27 -19.66
N GLY A 204 13.15 17.31 -20.27
CA GLY A 204 12.31 16.13 -20.41
C GLY A 204 12.93 15.05 -21.28
N PHE A 205 13.60 15.43 -22.37
CA PHE A 205 14.27 14.47 -23.25
C PHE A 205 15.42 13.74 -22.55
N LEU A 206 16.22 14.44 -21.74
CA LEU A 206 17.28 13.82 -20.94
C LEU A 206 16.72 12.86 -19.89
N GLU A 207 15.59 13.18 -19.28
CA GLU A 207 14.92 12.27 -18.33
C GLU A 207 14.45 10.99 -19.03
N LEU A 208 13.93 11.09 -20.26
CA LEU A 208 13.58 9.91 -21.05
C LEU A 208 14.81 9.02 -21.32
N ILE A 209 15.96 9.60 -21.64
CA ILE A 209 17.22 8.84 -21.86
C ILE A 209 17.66 8.15 -20.56
N GLN A 210 17.57 8.81 -19.41
CA GLN A 210 17.96 8.24 -18.11
C GLN A 210 17.09 7.06 -17.69
N ASN A 211 15.80 7.11 -18.05
CA ASN A 211 14.81 6.12 -17.66
C ASN A 211 14.51 5.14 -18.80
N ILE A 212 15.46 4.90 -19.69
CA ILE A 212 15.27 3.98 -20.82
C ILE A 212 15.24 2.52 -20.37
N HIS A 213 14.31 1.77 -20.95
CA HIS A 213 14.15 0.34 -20.81
C HIS A 213 14.03 -0.32 -22.18
N ILE A 214 14.73 -1.43 -22.39
CA ILE A 214 14.71 -2.21 -23.63
C ILE A 214 14.05 -3.55 -23.38
N THR A 215 13.14 -3.96 -24.27
CA THR A 215 12.42 -5.24 -24.16
C THR A 215 12.86 -6.28 -25.19
N LYS A 216 13.49 -5.83 -26.27
CA LYS A 216 14.16 -6.67 -27.27
C LYS A 216 15.39 -5.93 -27.76
N SER A 217 16.57 -6.49 -27.50
CA SER A 217 17.83 -5.91 -28.01
C SER A 217 18.27 -6.69 -29.23
N GLU A 218 18.57 -5.98 -30.31
CA GLU A 218 19.43 -6.53 -31.37
C GLU A 218 20.90 -6.51 -30.93
N GLU A 219 21.74 -7.28 -31.61
CA GLU A 219 23.18 -7.33 -31.31
C GLU A 219 23.82 -5.94 -31.53
N GLY A 220 24.52 -5.42 -30.52
CA GLY A 220 25.16 -4.10 -30.56
C GLY A 220 24.23 -2.90 -30.31
N GLU A 221 22.92 -3.09 -30.11
CA GLU A 221 21.99 -1.99 -29.83
C GLU A 221 22.25 -1.33 -28.47
N ILE A 222 22.53 -2.15 -27.44
CA ILE A 222 22.88 -1.67 -26.09
C ILE A 222 24.13 -0.78 -26.12
N ASP A 223 25.17 -1.19 -26.86
CA ASP A 223 26.41 -0.43 -26.95
C ASP A 223 26.19 0.91 -27.66
N LYS A 224 25.36 0.94 -28.70
CA LYS A 224 24.95 2.18 -29.37
C LYS A 224 24.16 3.11 -28.44
N ILE A 225 23.23 2.57 -27.65
CA ILE A 225 22.47 3.36 -26.66
C ILE A 225 23.43 4.01 -25.66
N VAL A 226 24.40 3.25 -25.14
CA VAL A 226 25.41 3.74 -24.20
C VAL A 226 26.29 4.81 -24.86
N GLU A 227 26.74 4.59 -26.09
CA GLU A 227 27.53 5.55 -26.86
C GLU A 227 26.76 6.87 -27.05
N MET A 228 25.52 6.81 -27.53
CA MET A 228 24.68 7.99 -27.78
C MET A 228 24.33 8.72 -26.49
N ALA A 229 24.06 8.01 -25.39
CA ALA A 229 23.86 8.63 -24.09
C ALA A 229 25.12 9.35 -23.61
N ASN A 230 26.30 8.72 -23.71
CA ASN A 230 27.57 9.34 -23.32
C ASN A 230 27.91 10.58 -24.15
N LYS A 231 27.56 10.59 -25.46
CA LYS A 231 27.72 11.78 -26.32
C LYS A 231 26.95 13.00 -25.80
N THR A 232 25.95 12.82 -24.94
CA THR A 232 25.23 13.95 -24.32
C THR A 232 26.05 14.77 -23.35
N LYS A 233 27.23 14.27 -22.93
CA LYS A 233 28.09 14.84 -21.87
C LYS A 233 27.43 14.94 -20.48
N LYS A 234 26.14 14.60 -20.38
CA LYS A 234 25.34 14.72 -19.16
C LYS A 234 25.04 13.37 -18.53
N ILE A 235 24.79 12.36 -19.35
CA ILE A 235 24.30 11.05 -18.91
C ILE A 235 25.31 9.98 -19.29
N THR A 236 25.69 9.15 -18.33
CA THR A 236 26.37 7.88 -18.58
C THR A 236 25.46 6.73 -18.20
N LEU A 237 25.19 5.85 -19.17
CA LEU A 237 24.39 4.64 -18.96
C LEU A 237 25.32 3.43 -18.82
N ILE A 238 25.06 2.61 -17.81
CA ILE A 238 25.74 1.33 -17.61
C ILE A 238 24.68 0.23 -17.72
N PRO A 239 24.75 -0.66 -18.72
CA PRO A 239 23.78 -1.73 -18.87
C PRO A 239 23.92 -2.69 -17.69
N GLU A 240 22.82 -2.98 -17.00
CA GLU A 240 22.84 -3.96 -15.94
C GLU A 240 22.86 -5.36 -16.56
N LYS A 241 24.06 -5.98 -16.59
CA LYS A 241 24.27 -7.32 -17.16
C LYS A 241 23.45 -8.41 -16.46
N LEU A 242 23.00 -8.16 -15.24
CA LEU A 242 22.05 -9.01 -14.54
C LEU A 242 20.66 -8.74 -15.12
N ASN A 243 20.06 -9.76 -15.75
CA ASN A 243 18.66 -9.69 -16.17
C ASN A 243 17.82 -9.18 -15.01
N LEU A 244 17.00 -8.14 -15.23
CA LEU A 244 16.11 -7.56 -14.22
C LEU A 244 15.31 -8.67 -13.50
N ARG A 245 14.98 -9.73 -14.24
CA ARG A 245 14.39 -10.95 -13.72
C ARG A 245 15.12 -11.51 -12.50
N ASN A 246 16.45 -11.69 -12.56
CA ASN A 246 17.21 -12.31 -11.47
C ASN A 246 17.22 -11.43 -10.22
N ILE A 247 17.31 -10.12 -10.40
CA ILE A 247 17.27 -9.14 -9.30
C ILE A 247 15.90 -9.18 -8.62
N VAL A 248 14.84 -9.17 -9.43
CA VAL A 248 13.45 -9.16 -8.94
C VAL A 248 13.05 -10.51 -8.33
N GLU A 249 13.43 -11.63 -8.94
CA GLU A 249 13.17 -12.98 -8.40
C GLU A 249 13.87 -13.19 -7.06
N LYS A 250 15.11 -12.70 -6.91
CA LYS A 250 15.82 -12.76 -5.63
C LYS A 250 15.11 -11.94 -4.56
N GLY A 251 14.77 -10.68 -4.86
CA GLY A 251 14.04 -9.82 -3.93
C GLY A 251 12.67 -10.40 -3.53
N TYR A 252 11.92 -10.92 -4.51
CA TYR A 252 10.65 -11.60 -4.25
C TYR A 252 10.81 -12.81 -3.34
N ASN A 253 11.81 -13.67 -3.58
CA ASN A 253 12.02 -14.86 -2.76
C ASN A 253 12.39 -14.50 -1.31
N GLU A 254 13.26 -13.51 -1.11
CA GLU A 254 13.61 -13.00 0.22
C GLU A 254 12.38 -12.43 0.95
N ASP A 255 11.59 -11.59 0.28
CA ASP A 255 10.36 -11.02 0.84
C ASP A 255 9.29 -12.07 1.10
N PHE A 256 9.20 -13.10 0.25
CA PHE A 256 8.25 -14.20 0.41
C PHE A 256 8.60 -15.08 1.61
N ILE A 257 9.88 -15.39 1.80
CA ILE A 257 10.35 -16.12 3.00
C ILE A 257 10.07 -15.31 4.26
N ASN A 258 10.38 -14.01 4.25
CA ASN A 258 10.08 -13.11 5.36
C ASN A 258 8.58 -13.09 5.66
N PHE A 259 7.74 -12.94 4.64
CA PHE A 259 6.29 -12.96 4.79
C PHE A 259 5.78 -14.26 5.41
N ILE A 260 6.27 -15.43 4.98
CA ILE A 260 5.89 -16.72 5.58
C ILE A 260 6.32 -16.76 7.05
N PHE A 261 7.56 -16.38 7.34
CA PHE A 261 8.10 -16.39 8.70
C PHE A 261 7.30 -15.49 9.63
N PHE A 262 7.08 -14.23 9.26
CA PHE A 262 6.30 -13.28 10.05
C PHE A 262 4.82 -13.67 10.14
N SER A 263 4.23 -14.22 9.08
CA SER A 263 2.86 -14.75 9.12
C SER A 263 2.72 -15.91 10.11
N SER A 264 3.70 -16.82 10.15
CA SER A 264 3.72 -17.94 11.11
C SER A 264 3.81 -17.46 12.56
N PHE A 265 4.64 -16.43 12.79
CA PHE A 265 4.73 -15.76 14.08
C PHE A 265 3.41 -15.07 14.45
N LEU A 266 2.78 -14.36 13.51
CA LEU A 266 1.51 -13.67 13.72
C LEU A 266 0.38 -14.65 14.04
N ILE A 267 0.28 -15.78 13.34
CA ILE A 267 -0.70 -16.83 13.62
C ILE A 267 -0.49 -17.36 15.04
N SER A 268 0.77 -17.67 15.41
CA SER A 268 1.11 -18.14 16.75
C SER A 268 0.70 -17.12 17.82
N MET A 269 1.03 -15.85 17.61
CA MET A 269 0.65 -14.75 18.51
C MET A 269 -0.87 -14.57 18.61
N GLY A 270 -1.60 -14.73 17.49
CA GLY A 270 -3.05 -14.69 17.44
C GLY A 270 -3.69 -15.79 18.30
N ILE A 271 -3.15 -17.02 18.23
CA ILE A 271 -3.58 -18.12 19.11
C ILE A 271 -3.35 -17.75 20.58
N PHE A 272 -2.15 -17.25 20.93
CA PHE A 272 -1.84 -16.80 22.29
C PHE A 272 -2.76 -15.67 22.77
N ILE A 273 -3.13 -14.74 21.90
CA ILE A 273 -4.08 -13.67 22.22
C ILE A 273 -5.46 -14.24 22.49
N ILE A 274 -5.97 -15.13 21.64
CA ILE A 274 -7.30 -15.73 21.83
C ILE A 274 -7.34 -16.51 23.15
N VAL A 275 -6.34 -17.36 23.41
CA VAL A 275 -6.22 -18.11 24.66
C VAL A 275 -6.08 -17.19 25.87
N GLY A 276 -5.23 -16.15 25.77
CA GLY A 276 -5.05 -15.15 26.80
C GLY A 276 -6.34 -14.38 27.11
N LEU A 277 -7.09 -14.00 26.06
CA LEU A 277 -8.36 -13.30 26.15
C LEU A 277 -9.41 -14.17 26.84
N VAL A 278 -9.60 -15.41 26.39
CA VAL A 278 -10.52 -16.36 27.03
C VAL A 278 -10.13 -16.57 28.50
N SER A 279 -8.86 -16.83 28.79
CA SER A 279 -8.38 -17.03 30.16
C SER A 279 -8.64 -15.79 31.03
N PHE A 280 -8.41 -14.59 30.47
CA PHE A 280 -8.65 -13.32 31.13
C PHE A 280 -10.14 -13.11 31.46
N LEU A 281 -11.05 -13.40 30.53
CA LEU A 281 -12.49 -13.34 30.76
C LEU A 281 -12.92 -14.26 31.89
N TYR A 282 -12.45 -15.51 31.88
CA TYR A 282 -12.80 -16.49 32.89
C TYR A 282 -12.35 -16.03 34.29
N ILE A 283 -11.12 -15.52 34.40
CA ILE A 283 -10.58 -14.98 35.65
C ILE A 283 -11.41 -13.79 36.12
N MET A 284 -11.75 -12.87 35.21
CA MET A 284 -12.51 -11.66 35.53
C MET A 284 -13.94 -12.01 35.99
N ILE A 285 -14.64 -12.91 35.29
CA ILE A 285 -15.96 -13.38 35.70
C ILE A 285 -15.89 -14.08 37.06
N ASN A 286 -14.87 -14.91 37.30
CA ASN A 286 -14.71 -15.61 38.57
C ASN A 286 -14.43 -14.65 39.73
N ARG A 287 -13.51 -13.69 39.57
CA ARG A 287 -13.14 -12.73 40.62
C ARG A 287 -14.29 -11.80 41.00
N ASN A 288 -15.14 -11.46 40.04
CA ASN A 288 -16.27 -10.56 40.26
C ASN A 288 -17.59 -11.33 40.49
N PHE A 289 -17.56 -12.67 40.52
CA PHE A 289 -18.77 -13.48 40.61
C PHE A 289 -19.59 -13.19 41.87
N THR A 290 -18.94 -13.06 43.03
CA THR A 290 -19.62 -12.70 44.29
C THR A 290 -20.34 -11.36 44.17
N GLU A 291 -19.73 -10.35 43.53
CA GLU A 291 -20.39 -9.07 43.28
C GLU A 291 -21.55 -9.25 42.29
N TYR A 292 -21.41 -10.07 41.25
CA TYR A 292 -22.49 -10.34 40.30
C TYR A 292 -23.70 -10.97 40.99
N VAL A 293 -23.49 -11.93 41.89
CA VAL A 293 -24.54 -12.58 42.68
C VAL A 293 -25.21 -11.58 43.61
N VAL A 294 -24.43 -10.78 44.35
CA VAL A 294 -24.95 -9.72 45.24
C VAL A 294 -25.83 -8.75 44.46
N HIS A 295 -25.38 -8.29 43.28
CA HIS A 295 -26.17 -7.40 42.44
C HIS A 295 -27.48 -8.03 41.96
N GLN A 296 -27.52 -9.33 41.65
CA GLN A 296 -28.77 -10.01 41.31
C GLN A 296 -29.74 -10.10 42.50
N ILE A 297 -29.22 -10.36 43.71
CA ILE A 297 -30.04 -10.39 44.94
C ILE A 297 -30.69 -9.02 45.20
N TYR A 298 -29.95 -7.93 44.93
CA TYR A 298 -30.48 -6.56 45.01
C TYR A 298 -31.32 -6.12 43.79
N GLY A 299 -31.73 -7.06 42.94
CA GLY A 299 -32.72 -6.82 41.87
C GLY A 299 -32.15 -6.56 40.47
N ALA A 300 -30.84 -6.71 40.23
CA ALA A 300 -30.28 -6.58 38.89
C ALA A 300 -30.68 -7.75 37.98
N THR A 301 -31.06 -7.46 36.73
CA THR A 301 -31.43 -8.49 35.77
C THR A 301 -30.18 -9.14 35.14
N LYS A 302 -30.34 -10.33 34.53
CA LYS A 302 -29.26 -10.96 33.74
C LYS A 302 -28.76 -10.07 32.59
N LYS A 303 -29.66 -9.26 32.00
CA LYS A 303 -29.33 -8.29 30.94
C LYS A 303 -28.38 -7.21 31.44
N ASP A 304 -28.55 -6.74 32.67
CA ASP A 304 -27.67 -5.73 33.27
C ASP A 304 -26.24 -6.24 33.46
N LEU A 305 -26.09 -7.51 33.82
CA LEU A 305 -24.79 -8.18 33.94
C LEU A 305 -24.11 -8.39 32.59
N TYR A 306 -24.87 -8.80 31.57
CA TYR A 306 -24.34 -8.91 30.21
C TYR A 306 -23.85 -7.55 29.72
N LEU A 307 -24.64 -6.49 29.93
CA LEU A 307 -24.27 -5.14 29.55
C LEU A 307 -22.98 -4.67 30.25
N ARG A 308 -22.82 -4.92 31.56
CA ARG A 308 -21.59 -4.59 32.31
C ARG A 308 -20.37 -5.28 31.71
N ILE A 309 -20.48 -6.57 31.40
CA ILE A 309 -19.35 -7.34 30.84
C ILE A 309 -19.05 -6.92 29.40
N THR A 310 -20.06 -6.68 28.57
CA THR A 310 -19.86 -6.16 27.21
C THR A 310 -19.18 -4.78 27.24
N ILE A 311 -19.61 -3.86 28.11
CA ILE A 311 -18.94 -2.56 28.27
C ILE A 311 -17.47 -2.75 28.67
N PHE A 312 -17.21 -3.64 29.63
CA PHE A 312 -15.84 -3.96 30.05
C PHE A 312 -14.97 -4.48 28.90
N VAL A 313 -15.49 -5.44 28.12
CA VAL A 313 -14.81 -6.03 26.96
C VAL A 313 -14.52 -4.95 25.92
N VAL A 314 -15.52 -4.13 25.58
CA VAL A 314 -15.38 -3.03 24.62
C VAL A 314 -14.27 -2.08 25.04
N LEU A 315 -14.23 -1.67 26.31
CA LEU A 315 -13.19 -0.77 26.82
C LEU A 315 -11.79 -1.39 26.75
N VAL A 316 -11.64 -2.66 27.13
CA VAL A 316 -10.35 -3.35 27.14
C VAL A 316 -9.85 -3.64 25.72
N VAL A 317 -10.76 -3.99 24.79
CA VAL A 317 -10.41 -4.31 23.40
C VAL A 317 -10.20 -3.05 22.58
N ILE A 318 -10.90 -1.94 22.80
CA ILE A 318 -10.70 -0.69 22.02
C ILE A 318 -9.43 0.06 22.44
N LEU A 319 -9.03 -0.02 23.72
CA LEU A 319 -7.90 0.76 24.24
C LEU A 319 -6.56 0.52 23.50
N PRO A 320 -6.17 -0.71 23.13
CA PRO A 320 -4.99 -0.97 22.27
C PRO A 320 -5.06 -0.24 20.92
N LEU A 321 -6.23 -0.19 20.28
CA LEU A 321 -6.41 0.51 19.01
C LEU A 321 -6.24 2.02 19.20
N ALA A 322 -6.81 2.59 20.26
CA ALA A 322 -6.65 4.00 20.60
C ALA A 322 -5.19 4.35 20.89
N MET A 323 -4.46 3.49 21.62
CA MET A 323 -3.03 3.67 21.89
C MET A 323 -2.20 3.63 20.61
N PHE A 324 -2.50 2.70 19.70
CA PHE A 324 -1.83 2.62 18.42
C PHE A 324 -2.04 3.87 17.56
N LEU A 325 -3.29 4.36 17.50
CA LEU A 325 -3.63 5.59 16.76
C LEU A 325 -3.00 6.85 17.36
N ALA A 326 -2.61 6.82 18.64
CA ALA A 326 -1.93 7.93 19.30
C ALA A 326 -0.43 8.00 18.98
N ILE A 327 0.16 6.99 18.32
CA ILE A 327 1.57 6.99 17.93
C ILE A 327 1.75 7.96 16.75
N PRO A 328 2.63 8.98 16.85
CA PRO A 328 2.81 9.97 15.78
C PRO A 328 3.21 9.36 14.43
N ASN A 329 2.59 9.89 13.37
CA ASN A 329 2.47 9.40 11.98
C ASN A 329 3.74 9.13 11.14
N MET A 330 4.95 8.97 11.69
CA MET A 330 6.15 9.00 10.84
C MET A 330 6.62 7.65 10.25
N LEU A 331 6.10 6.50 10.69
CA LEU A 331 6.64 5.19 10.24
C LEU A 331 5.63 4.03 10.04
N LEU A 332 4.35 4.18 10.43
CA LEU A 332 3.50 2.99 10.70
C LEU A 332 2.04 3.06 10.23
N LEU A 333 1.58 4.18 9.66
CA LEU A 333 0.24 4.17 9.08
C LEU A 333 0.27 3.36 7.78
N PRO A 334 -0.60 2.35 7.62
CA PRO A 334 -0.69 1.63 6.38
C PRO A 334 -1.06 2.59 5.25
N SER A 335 -0.31 2.51 4.15
CA SER A 335 -0.54 3.29 2.94
C SER A 335 -1.88 2.93 2.29
N THR A 336 -2.36 1.72 2.57
CA THR A 336 -3.55 1.14 1.95
C THR A 336 -4.79 1.19 2.85
N LYS A 337 -5.87 1.79 2.33
CA LYS A 337 -7.15 1.97 3.07
C LYS A 337 -7.82 0.65 3.50
N TRP A 338 -7.58 -0.44 2.77
CA TRP A 338 -8.19 -1.74 3.09
C TRP A 338 -7.62 -2.38 4.36
N VAL A 339 -6.37 -2.07 4.73
CA VAL A 339 -5.77 -2.54 5.99
C VAL A 339 -6.56 -2.00 7.19
N TRP A 340 -7.02 -0.75 7.13
CA TRP A 340 -7.89 -0.18 8.16
C TRP A 340 -9.22 -0.91 8.28
N TRP A 341 -9.86 -1.23 7.15
CA TRP A 341 -11.09 -2.02 7.13
C TRP A 341 -10.90 -3.40 7.76
N PHE A 342 -9.78 -4.06 7.46
CA PHE A 342 -9.43 -5.34 8.08
C PHE A 342 -9.27 -5.20 9.60
N VAL A 343 -8.53 -4.19 10.07
CA VAL A 343 -8.35 -3.92 11.52
C VAL A 343 -9.69 -3.68 12.21
N PHE A 344 -10.55 -2.80 11.67
CA PHE A 344 -11.86 -2.53 12.28
C PHE A 344 -12.74 -3.77 12.34
N THR A 345 -12.75 -4.55 11.26
CA THR A 345 -13.52 -5.80 11.17
C THR A 345 -13.02 -6.82 12.20
N PHE A 346 -11.70 -6.98 12.35
CA PHE A 346 -11.09 -7.86 13.33
C PHE A 346 -11.48 -7.49 14.78
N TYR A 347 -11.42 -6.20 15.12
CA TYR A 347 -11.81 -5.74 16.46
C TYR A 347 -13.29 -5.94 16.73
N PHE A 348 -14.15 -5.65 15.74
CA PHE A 348 -15.59 -5.89 15.85
C PHE A 348 -15.92 -7.36 16.08
N ILE A 349 -15.32 -8.26 15.30
CA ILE A 349 -15.47 -9.72 15.47
C ILE A 349 -14.98 -10.16 16.84
N THR A 350 -13.83 -9.64 17.29
CA THR A 350 -13.27 -9.95 18.61
C THR A 350 -14.22 -9.53 19.72
N ILE A 351 -14.75 -8.31 19.71
CA ILE A 351 -15.71 -7.82 20.72
C ILE A 351 -16.97 -8.70 20.74
N LEU A 352 -17.49 -9.07 19.57
CA LEU A 352 -18.69 -9.89 19.44
C LEU A 352 -18.45 -11.31 19.98
N PHE A 353 -17.39 -11.97 19.52
CA PHE A 353 -16.99 -13.32 19.96
C PHE A 353 -16.83 -13.39 21.49
N VAL A 354 -16.12 -12.41 22.05
CA VAL A 354 -15.82 -12.31 23.47
C VAL A 354 -17.06 -12.04 24.30
N SER A 355 -17.95 -11.19 23.81
CA SER A 355 -19.23 -10.91 24.47
C SER A 355 -20.09 -12.17 24.53
N ILE A 356 -20.19 -12.92 23.43
CA ILE A 356 -20.96 -14.19 23.38
C ILE A 356 -20.39 -15.22 24.35
N LEU A 357 -19.07 -15.42 24.35
CA LEU A 357 -18.43 -16.37 25.28
C LEU A 357 -18.66 -16.00 26.74
N SER A 358 -18.61 -14.71 27.06
CA SER A 358 -18.83 -14.20 28.40
C SER A 358 -20.25 -14.46 28.90
N VAL A 359 -21.24 -14.23 28.04
CA VAL A 359 -22.66 -14.53 28.30
C VAL A 359 -22.85 -16.04 28.52
N GLY A 360 -22.28 -16.86 27.64
CA GLY A 360 -22.36 -18.32 27.77
C GLY A 360 -21.75 -18.84 29.07
N ARG A 361 -20.64 -18.25 29.53
CA ARG A 361 -20.00 -18.63 30.80
C ARG A 361 -20.82 -18.23 32.02
N LEU A 362 -21.41 -17.04 32.02
CA LEU A 362 -22.31 -16.61 33.09
C LEU A 362 -23.51 -17.54 33.24
N ASN A 363 -24.11 -17.98 32.12
CA ASN A 363 -25.29 -18.84 32.15
C ASN A 363 -25.03 -20.23 32.73
N LYS A 364 -23.77 -20.72 32.66
CA LYS A 364 -23.38 -22.00 33.25
C LYS A 364 -23.12 -21.95 34.75
N LYS A 365 -22.96 -20.76 35.33
CA LYS A 365 -22.75 -20.63 36.78
C LYS A 365 -24.09 -20.42 37.47
N ASP A 366 -24.55 -21.47 38.14
CA ASP A 366 -25.83 -21.46 38.83
C ASP A 366 -25.75 -20.64 40.12
N LEU A 367 -26.73 -19.76 40.34
CA LEU A 367 -26.77 -18.88 41.52
C LEU A 367 -27.04 -19.69 42.80
N THR A 368 -27.83 -20.75 42.65
CA THR A 368 -28.26 -21.67 43.72
C THR A 368 -27.10 -22.44 44.33
N ALA A 369 -26.09 -22.78 43.52
CA ALA A 369 -24.90 -23.49 43.97
C ALA A 369 -24.02 -22.66 44.94
N PHE A 370 -24.08 -21.32 44.86
CA PHE A 370 -23.28 -20.43 45.70
C PHE A 370 -24.02 -19.95 46.97
N LEU A 371 -25.35 -20.04 46.98
CA LEU A 371 -26.18 -19.74 48.15
C LEU A 371 -26.34 -20.93 49.10
N ARG A 372 -25.93 -22.14 48.70
CA ARG A 372 -25.88 -23.32 49.58
C ARG A 372 -24.71 -23.19 50.56
N ARG A 373 -25.04 -23.17 51.85
CA ARG A 373 -24.15 -23.04 53.01
C ARG A 373 -23.36 -24.34 53.33
N ASP A 374 -23.02 -25.13 52.32
CA ASP A 374 -22.41 -26.47 52.52
C ASP A 374 -20.92 -26.51 52.15
N ASN A 375 -20.25 -25.34 52.11
CA ASN A 375 -18.78 -25.24 52.03
C ASN A 375 -18.25 -24.34 53.15
#